data_AF-A0A955IKK2-F1
#
_entry.id   AF-A0A955IKK2-F1
#
_cell.length_a   1.000
_cell.length_b   1.000
_cell.length_c   1.000
_cell.angle_alpha   90.00
_cell.angle_beta   90.00
_cell.angle_gamma   90.00
#
_symmetry.space_group_name_H-M   'P 1'
#
loop_
_entity.id
_entity.type
_entity.pdbx_description
1 polymer ?
#
loop_
_entity_poly.entity_id
_entity_poly.type
_entity_poly.pdbx_seq_one_letter_code
_entity_poly.pdbx_strand_id
1 'polypeptide(L)'
;MSSSRRWPMLGLRLVGWLMVGAAMNAGAVYLCVAGAVLGGDPQVRPTTAAQRAWFLEHVPYGDVGPIEVGPTTVRNVDFGMDSVRISSLPVPRPDRPGRSAIEGVRYRAGWPLRCVDGVLWRRDASTRRWEYRGLVWVPSNPWGRRALLPLRPMWAGMAVNVVAAGVLAATAVRVVTAIAQAMVRWVRRRRGRCPGCAYPIGASARCSECGEALRPA
;
A
#
# COMPACT_ATOMS: atom_id res chain seq x y z
N MET A 1 -3.79 41.97 -22.52
CA MET A 1 -2.65 41.42 -21.74
C MET A 1 -3.14 41.10 -20.32
N SER A 2 -3.40 39.83 -19.96
CA SER A 2 -3.55 39.39 -18.56
C SER A 2 -3.51 37.85 -18.44
N SER A 3 -2.35 37.25 -18.71
CA SER A 3 -2.14 35.79 -18.60
C SER A 3 -1.74 35.30 -17.21
N SER A 4 -1.79 36.13 -16.16
CA SER A 4 -1.13 35.86 -14.88
C SER A 4 -1.89 35.01 -13.83
N ARG A 5 -3.11 34.52 -14.09
CA ARG A 5 -3.94 33.84 -13.05
C ARG A 5 -4.16 32.33 -13.20
N ARG A 6 -3.46 31.61 -14.09
CA ARG A 6 -3.71 30.16 -14.30
C ARG A 6 -2.95 29.22 -13.35
N TRP A 7 -1.94 29.69 -12.63
CA TRP A 7 -1.10 28.87 -11.76
C TRP A 7 -1.76 28.31 -10.47
N PRO A 8 -2.62 29.04 -9.73
CA PRO A 8 -3.11 28.52 -8.44
C PRO A 8 -3.98 27.26 -8.58
N MET A 9 -4.64 27.07 -9.73
CA MET A 9 -5.52 25.91 -9.93
C MET A 9 -4.76 24.61 -10.22
N LEU A 10 -3.54 24.67 -10.78
CA LEU A 10 -2.77 23.46 -11.06
C LEU A 10 -2.23 22.84 -9.76
N GLY A 11 -1.72 23.69 -8.86
CA GLY A 11 -1.20 23.26 -7.56
C GLY A 11 -2.28 22.59 -6.70
N LEU A 12 -3.45 23.19 -6.59
CA LEU A 12 -4.58 22.63 -5.82
C LEU A 12 -5.02 21.27 -6.36
N ARG A 13 -5.06 21.10 -7.69
CA ARG A 13 -5.40 19.81 -8.30
C ARG A 13 -4.36 18.74 -8.01
N LEU A 14 -3.08 19.06 -8.09
CA LEU A 14 -2.01 18.12 -7.76
C LEU A 14 -2.09 17.67 -6.30
N VAL A 15 -2.23 18.62 -5.36
CA VAL A 15 -2.40 18.32 -3.94
C VAL A 15 -3.62 17.42 -3.71
N GLY A 16 -4.74 17.71 -4.35
CA GLY A 16 -5.95 16.87 -4.29
C GLY A 16 -5.68 15.42 -4.71
N TRP A 17 -4.99 15.20 -5.84
CA TRP A 17 -4.65 13.85 -6.30
C TRP A 17 -3.65 13.13 -5.38
N LEU A 18 -2.71 13.86 -4.77
CA LEU A 18 -1.80 13.27 -3.78
C LEU A 18 -2.54 12.84 -2.51
N MET A 19 -3.52 13.61 -2.05
CA MET A 19 -4.36 13.22 -0.90
C MET A 19 -5.19 11.97 -1.19
N VAL A 20 -5.76 11.87 -2.40
CA VAL A 20 -6.45 10.65 -2.85
C VAL A 20 -5.48 9.47 -2.91
N GLY A 21 -4.28 9.66 -3.46
CA GLY A 21 -3.23 8.65 -3.49
C GLY A 21 -2.82 8.16 -2.09
N ALA A 22 -2.73 9.08 -1.12
CA ALA A 22 -2.44 8.75 0.27
C ALA A 22 -3.54 7.91 0.92
N ALA A 23 -4.81 8.27 0.72
CA ALA A 23 -5.95 7.49 1.20
C ALA A 23 -5.99 6.08 0.59
N MET A 24 -5.76 5.97 -0.72
CA MET A 24 -5.69 4.69 -1.42
C MET A 24 -4.53 3.82 -0.92
N ASN A 25 -3.34 4.40 -0.70
CA ASN A 25 -2.20 3.66 -0.15
C ASN A 25 -2.47 3.17 1.28
N ALA A 26 -3.10 3.98 2.13
CA ALA A 26 -3.49 3.56 3.47
C ALA A 26 -4.50 2.39 3.44
N GLY A 27 -5.49 2.46 2.55
CA GLY A 27 -6.43 1.37 2.30
C GLY A 27 -5.73 0.10 1.80
N ALA A 28 -4.78 0.23 0.88
CA ALA A 28 -3.99 -0.90 0.38
C ALA A 28 -3.20 -1.58 1.51
N VAL A 29 -2.50 -0.81 2.36
CA VAL A 29 -1.77 -1.34 3.53
C VAL A 29 -2.72 -2.10 4.46
N TYR A 30 -3.90 -1.55 4.74
CA TYR A 30 -4.90 -2.21 5.57
C TYR A 30 -5.36 -3.54 4.96
N LEU A 31 -5.64 -3.55 3.65
CA LEU A 31 -6.03 -4.76 2.93
C LEU A 31 -4.92 -5.83 2.91
N CYS A 32 -3.65 -5.43 2.75
CA CYS A 32 -2.51 -6.35 2.87
C CYS A 32 -2.50 -7.04 4.25
N VAL A 33 -2.73 -6.27 5.32
CA VAL A 33 -2.71 -6.78 6.70
C VAL A 33 -3.94 -7.63 7.03
N ALA A 34 -5.12 -7.22 6.55
CA ALA A 34 -6.35 -7.99 6.72
C ALA A 34 -6.30 -9.31 5.92
N GLY A 35 -5.78 -9.27 4.69
CA GLY A 35 -5.60 -10.43 3.82
C GLY A 35 -4.57 -11.42 4.36
N ALA A 36 -3.54 -10.94 5.06
CA ALA A 36 -2.53 -11.79 5.68
C ALA A 36 -3.10 -12.80 6.70
N VAL A 37 -4.30 -12.54 7.23
CA VAL A 37 -5.02 -13.47 8.10
C VAL A 37 -5.41 -14.77 7.38
N LEU A 38 -5.49 -14.75 6.05
CA LEU A 38 -5.79 -15.91 5.21
C LEU A 38 -4.59 -16.85 5.04
N GLY A 39 -3.37 -16.36 5.32
CA GLY A 39 -2.17 -17.16 5.57
C GLY A 39 -1.53 -17.81 4.34
N GLY A 40 -0.21 -17.62 4.20
CA GLY A 40 0.65 -18.50 3.39
C GLY A 40 1.38 -19.52 4.27
N ASP A 41 1.83 -20.63 3.69
CA ASP A 41 2.67 -21.60 4.40
C ASP A 41 4.03 -20.99 4.75
N PRO A 42 4.51 -21.13 6.01
CA PRO A 42 5.83 -20.65 6.38
C PRO A 42 6.91 -21.43 5.63
N GLN A 43 7.79 -20.72 4.93
CA GLN A 43 8.96 -21.31 4.29
C GLN A 43 10.21 -21.07 5.12
N VAL A 44 10.94 -22.14 5.44
CA VAL A 44 12.24 -22.02 6.09
C VAL A 44 13.29 -21.77 5.01
N ARG A 45 14.11 -20.72 5.19
CA ARG A 45 15.18 -20.33 4.28
C ARG A 45 16.48 -20.06 5.04
N PRO A 46 17.65 -20.26 4.43
CA PRO A 46 18.91 -19.80 4.99
C PRO A 46 18.86 -18.30 5.30
N THR A 47 19.38 -17.91 6.46
CA THR A 47 19.43 -16.51 6.87
C THR A 47 20.45 -15.76 6.03
N THR A 48 20.00 -14.74 5.30
CA THR A 48 20.90 -13.89 4.49
C THR A 48 21.75 -12.98 5.36
N ALA A 49 22.89 -12.51 4.84
CA ALA A 49 23.76 -11.56 5.53
C ALA A 49 23.03 -10.27 5.93
N ALA A 50 22.16 -9.75 5.06
CA ALA A 50 21.37 -8.55 5.35
C ALA A 50 20.33 -8.77 6.47
N GLN A 51 19.68 -9.94 6.49
CA GLN A 51 18.76 -10.31 7.59
C GLN A 51 19.51 -10.47 8.92
N ARG A 52 20.69 -11.10 8.89
CA ARG A 52 21.55 -11.25 10.06
C ARG A 52 22.01 -9.90 10.60
N ALA A 53 22.52 -9.03 9.74
CA ALA A 53 22.98 -7.70 10.12
C ALA A 53 21.84 -6.87 10.72
N TRP A 54 20.67 -6.85 10.05
CA TRP A 54 19.49 -6.19 10.57
C TRP A 54 19.08 -6.73 11.95
N PHE A 55 19.07 -8.05 12.13
CA PHE A 55 18.70 -8.67 13.40
C PHE A 55 19.65 -8.19 14.51
N LEU A 56 20.96 -8.29 14.31
CA LEU A 56 21.96 -7.89 15.30
C LEU A 56 21.91 -6.40 15.63
N GLU A 57 21.65 -5.54 14.65
CA GLU A 57 21.51 -4.09 14.84
C GLU A 57 20.25 -3.70 15.63
N HIS A 58 19.17 -4.48 15.52
CA HIS A 58 17.86 -4.12 16.07
C HIS A 58 17.44 -4.92 17.31
N VAL A 59 18.24 -5.91 17.72
CA VAL A 59 17.99 -6.67 18.96
C VAL A 59 17.96 -5.69 20.14
N PRO A 60 16.86 -5.64 20.91
CA PRO A 60 16.69 -4.65 21.99
C PRO A 60 17.47 -5.00 23.26
N TYR A 61 18.22 -6.11 23.26
CA TYR A 61 18.90 -6.67 24.42
C TYR A 61 20.40 -6.42 24.28
N GLY A 62 20.91 -5.38 24.94
CA GLY A 62 22.34 -4.98 24.83
C GLY A 62 23.33 -5.96 25.47
N ASP A 63 22.88 -6.79 26.42
CA ASP A 63 23.76 -7.64 27.23
C ASP A 63 23.70 -9.13 26.90
N VAL A 64 23.14 -9.49 25.74
CA VAL A 64 23.27 -10.87 25.27
C VAL A 64 24.64 -11.00 24.62
N GLY A 65 25.44 -11.95 25.14
CA GLY A 65 26.72 -12.32 24.54
C GLY A 65 26.59 -12.74 23.07
N PRO A 66 27.66 -13.28 22.45
CA PRO A 66 27.67 -13.56 21.02
C PRO A 66 26.41 -14.33 20.57
N ILE A 67 25.58 -13.68 19.74
CA ILE A 67 24.32 -14.23 19.28
C ILE A 67 24.58 -14.97 17.97
N GLU A 68 24.43 -16.30 18.00
CA GLU A 68 24.35 -17.08 16.78
C GLU A 68 22.94 -17.01 16.22
N VAL A 69 22.81 -16.62 14.95
CA VAL A 69 21.51 -16.43 14.29
C VAL A 69 21.14 -17.73 13.58
N GLY A 70 20.01 -18.32 13.96
CA GLY A 70 19.46 -19.53 13.37
C GLY A 70 18.83 -19.30 11.99
N PRO A 71 18.18 -20.33 11.42
CA PRO A 71 17.50 -20.22 10.13
C PRO A 71 16.33 -19.23 10.19
N THR A 72 16.02 -18.61 9.06
CA THR A 72 14.95 -17.63 8.93
C THR A 72 13.69 -18.31 8.42
N THR A 73 12.56 -18.11 9.11
CA THR A 73 11.26 -18.46 8.58
C THR A 73 10.68 -17.24 7.86
N VAL A 74 10.52 -17.36 6.55
CA VAL A 74 9.85 -16.34 5.73
C VAL A 74 8.43 -16.80 5.50
N ARG A 75 7.48 -15.95 5.87
CA ARG A 75 6.09 -16.12 5.49
C ARG A 75 5.71 -14.97 4.59
N ASN A 76 5.66 -15.26 3.29
CA ASN A 76 4.98 -14.38 2.35
C ASN A 76 3.50 -14.52 2.63
N VAL A 77 2.90 -13.44 3.10
CA VAL A 77 1.45 -13.40 3.27
C VAL A 77 0.96 -12.60 2.08
N ASP A 78 0.17 -13.25 1.23
CA ASP A 78 -0.17 -12.76 -0.11
C ASP A 78 -0.57 -11.28 -0.14
N PHE A 79 -0.44 -10.67 -1.33
CA PHE A 79 -0.89 -9.31 -1.61
C PHE A 79 -0.15 -8.22 -0.81
N GLY A 80 1.18 -8.11 -0.96
CA GLY A 80 1.92 -6.94 -0.46
C GLY A 80 2.12 -6.90 1.06
N MET A 81 2.01 -8.05 1.75
CA MET A 81 2.53 -8.27 3.11
C MET A 81 3.70 -9.28 3.10
N ASP A 82 4.68 -9.08 3.98
CA ASP A 82 5.68 -10.09 4.27
C ASP A 82 5.95 -10.12 5.78
N SER A 83 6.31 -11.30 6.27
CA SER A 83 6.85 -11.42 7.61
C SER A 83 8.09 -12.30 7.59
N VAL A 84 9.14 -11.79 8.24
CA VAL A 84 10.44 -12.45 8.34
C VAL A 84 10.68 -12.71 9.81
N ARG A 85 10.64 -13.98 10.19
CA ARG A 85 10.95 -14.45 11.55
C ARG A 85 12.39 -14.95 11.58
N ILE A 86 13.17 -14.36 12.47
CA ILE A 86 14.55 -14.74 12.73
C ILE A 86 14.64 -15.11 14.20
N SER A 87 15.20 -16.27 14.49
CA SER A 87 15.44 -16.73 15.85
C SER A 87 16.93 -16.87 16.07
N SER A 88 17.43 -16.45 17.23
CA SER A 88 18.76 -16.85 17.67
C SER A 88 18.76 -18.35 17.99
N LEU A 89 19.91 -18.98 17.85
CA LEU A 89 20.12 -20.25 18.53
C LEU A 89 20.03 -20.02 20.04
N PRO A 90 19.61 -21.05 20.78
CA PRO A 90 19.52 -20.94 22.22
C PRO A 90 20.89 -20.69 22.85
N VAL A 91 21.03 -19.56 23.55
CA VAL A 91 22.26 -19.20 24.25
C VAL A 91 22.16 -19.71 25.70
N PRO A 92 23.12 -20.51 26.20
CA PRO A 92 23.20 -20.87 27.61
C PRO A 92 23.34 -19.62 28.46
N ARG A 93 22.56 -19.54 29.55
CA ARG A 93 22.68 -18.46 30.51
C ARG A 93 23.34 -18.96 31.80
N PRO A 94 24.32 -18.22 32.35
CA PRO A 94 24.93 -18.59 33.62
C PRO A 94 23.97 -18.41 34.80
N ASP A 95 23.00 -17.49 34.68
CA ASP A 95 22.06 -17.11 35.75
C ASP A 95 20.76 -17.92 35.75
N ARG A 96 20.45 -18.67 34.68
CA ARG A 96 19.23 -19.49 34.59
C ARG A 96 19.48 -20.81 33.86
N PRO A 97 19.16 -21.96 34.47
CA PRO A 97 19.16 -23.24 33.78
C PRO A 97 18.04 -23.22 32.73
N GLY A 98 18.39 -22.90 31.49
CA GLY A 98 17.43 -22.76 30.40
C GLY A 98 18.09 -22.18 29.15
N ARG A 99 17.57 -22.60 28.00
CA ARG A 99 18.00 -22.13 26.67
C ARG A 99 17.15 -20.92 26.30
N SER A 100 17.68 -19.70 26.46
CA SER A 100 16.98 -18.50 25.99
C SER A 100 17.23 -18.29 24.50
N ALA A 101 16.16 -18.29 23.70
CA ALA A 101 16.22 -17.91 22.29
C ALA A 101 15.52 -16.56 22.11
N ILE A 102 16.21 -15.62 21.46
CA ILE A 102 15.62 -14.34 21.05
C ILE A 102 14.96 -14.57 19.70
N GLU A 103 13.69 -14.22 19.60
CA GLU A 103 12.94 -14.24 18.36
C GLU A 103 12.57 -12.81 17.98
N GLY A 104 12.84 -12.46 16.73
CA GLY A 104 12.41 -11.22 16.10
C GLY A 104 11.54 -11.54 14.88
N VAL A 105 10.33 -10.99 14.83
CA VAL A 105 9.46 -11.06 13.66
C VAL A 105 9.31 -9.65 13.09
N ARG A 106 9.80 -9.46 11.88
CA ARG A 106 9.62 -8.22 11.13
C ARG A 106 8.38 -8.33 10.24
N TYR A 107 7.55 -7.31 10.25
CA TYR A 107 6.37 -7.20 9.40
C TYR A 107 6.55 -6.02 8.45
N ARG A 108 6.38 -6.23 7.15
CA ARG A 108 6.31 -5.14 6.18
C ARG A 108 5.04 -5.24 5.36
N ALA A 109 4.45 -4.10 5.09
CA ALA A 109 3.24 -4.01 4.28
C ALA A 109 3.31 -2.82 3.31
N GLY A 110 2.55 -2.93 2.22
CA GLY A 110 2.42 -1.91 1.20
C GLY A 110 2.42 -2.50 -0.20
N TRP A 111 1.70 -1.83 -1.10
CA TRP A 111 1.62 -2.19 -2.50
C TRP A 111 1.59 -0.91 -3.36
N PRO A 112 2.34 -0.85 -4.47
CA PRO A 112 3.22 -1.90 -5.01
C PRO A 112 4.53 -2.07 -4.24
N LEU A 113 5.03 -1.03 -3.57
CA LEU A 113 6.24 -1.10 -2.75
C LEU A 113 5.90 -1.19 -1.27
N ARG A 114 6.82 -1.77 -0.49
CA ARG A 114 6.71 -1.79 0.97
C ARG A 114 6.86 -0.37 1.52
N CYS A 115 5.84 0.12 2.20
CA CYS A 115 5.78 1.51 2.68
C CYS A 115 5.64 1.63 4.19
N VAL A 116 5.41 0.52 4.90
CA VAL A 116 5.40 0.47 6.38
C VAL A 116 6.13 -0.78 6.88
N ASP A 117 6.74 -0.63 8.05
CA ASP A 117 7.55 -1.64 8.75
C ASP A 117 7.18 -1.68 10.24
N GLY A 118 7.47 -2.79 10.88
CA GLY A 118 7.26 -2.98 12.30
C GLY A 118 7.94 -4.26 12.78
N VAL A 119 8.32 -4.30 14.05
CA VAL A 119 9.09 -5.41 14.62
C VAL A 119 8.49 -5.88 15.92
N LEU A 120 8.39 -7.19 16.05
CA LEU A 120 7.92 -7.89 17.22
C LEU A 120 9.08 -8.70 17.80
N TRP A 121 9.45 -8.43 19.05
CA TRP A 121 10.54 -9.13 19.74
C TRP A 121 10.02 -9.98 20.88
N ARG A 122 10.67 -11.13 21.08
CA ARG A 122 10.48 -12.03 22.22
C ARG A 122 11.84 -12.54 22.69
N ARG A 123 12.13 -12.40 23.99
CA ARG A 123 13.44 -12.75 24.56
C ARG A 123 13.60 -14.24 24.88
N ASP A 124 12.49 -14.91 25.15
CA ASP A 124 12.45 -16.32 25.53
C ASP A 124 11.09 -16.89 25.14
N ALA A 125 11.08 -18.12 24.61
CA ALA A 125 9.87 -18.86 24.31
C ALA A 125 8.98 -19.04 25.57
N SER A 126 9.60 -19.11 26.75
CA SER A 126 8.89 -19.20 28.03
C SER A 126 8.18 -17.89 28.43
N THR A 127 8.72 -16.75 28.01
CA THR A 127 8.13 -15.45 28.33
C THR A 127 6.96 -15.13 27.41
N ARG A 128 5.78 -14.90 28.00
CA ARG A 128 4.59 -14.41 27.26
C ARG A 128 4.69 -12.92 26.88
N ARG A 129 5.77 -12.24 27.26
CA ARG A 129 5.94 -10.81 27.03
C ARG A 129 6.57 -10.56 25.66
N TRP A 130 5.77 -9.95 24.80
CA TRP A 130 6.19 -9.46 23.50
C TRP A 130 6.52 -7.97 23.59
N GLU A 131 7.58 -7.53 22.93
CA GLU A 131 7.90 -6.13 22.74
C GLU A 131 7.56 -5.72 21.31
N TYR A 132 6.69 -4.72 21.17
CA TYR A 132 6.20 -4.24 19.89
C TYR A 132 6.89 -2.91 19.56
N ARG A 133 7.52 -2.81 18.39
CA ARG A 133 8.12 -1.58 17.88
C ARG A 133 7.51 -1.24 16.54
N GLY A 134 6.73 -0.16 16.50
CA GLY A 134 6.01 0.26 15.29
C GLY A 134 4.95 -0.74 14.84
N LEU A 135 4.31 -1.45 15.78
CA LEU A 135 3.19 -2.36 15.52
C LEU A 135 2.03 -2.01 16.46
N VAL A 136 0.80 -2.05 15.94
CA VAL A 136 -0.43 -1.94 16.74
C VAL A 136 -1.36 -3.10 16.41
N TRP A 137 -2.03 -3.62 17.42
CA TRP A 137 -3.10 -4.60 17.23
C TRP A 137 -4.34 -3.91 16.66
N VAL A 138 -4.80 -4.37 15.51
CA VAL A 138 -6.06 -3.93 14.90
C VAL A 138 -7.02 -5.10 14.75
N PRO A 139 -8.34 -4.87 14.88
CA PRO A 139 -9.32 -5.86 14.46
C PRO A 139 -9.17 -6.05 12.94
N SER A 140 -8.85 -7.28 12.53
CA SER A 140 -8.49 -7.58 11.14
C SER A 140 -9.66 -8.08 10.32
N ASN A 141 -10.73 -8.54 10.96
CA ASN A 141 -11.95 -8.98 10.31
C ASN A 141 -13.15 -8.95 11.27
N PRO A 142 -14.39 -9.09 10.77
CA PRO A 142 -15.61 -9.12 11.58
C PRO A 142 -15.67 -10.28 12.58
N TRP A 143 -14.87 -11.33 12.37
CA TRP A 143 -14.83 -12.53 13.22
C TRP A 143 -13.90 -12.39 14.43
N GLY A 144 -13.46 -11.18 14.76
CA GLY A 144 -12.68 -10.90 15.97
C GLY A 144 -11.22 -11.34 15.91
N ARG A 145 -10.71 -11.74 14.73
CA ARG A 145 -9.26 -11.96 14.60
C ARG A 145 -8.54 -10.61 14.71
N ARG A 146 -7.38 -10.64 15.35
CA ARG A 146 -6.50 -9.48 15.48
C ARG A 146 -5.33 -9.64 14.53
N ALA A 147 -4.97 -8.56 13.84
CA ALA A 147 -3.73 -8.49 13.07
C ALA A 147 -2.81 -7.42 13.64
N LEU A 148 -1.54 -7.54 13.33
CA LEU A 148 -0.53 -6.54 13.66
C LEU A 148 -0.37 -5.61 12.46
N LEU A 149 -0.70 -4.34 12.65
CA LEU A 149 -0.53 -3.28 11.66
C LEU A 149 0.83 -2.60 11.88
N PRO A 150 1.78 -2.71 10.94
CA PRO A 150 3.02 -1.93 10.96
C PRO A 150 2.74 -0.44 10.74
N LEU A 151 3.36 0.41 11.56
CA LEU A 151 3.16 1.86 11.58
C LEU A 151 4.42 2.66 11.26
N ARG A 152 5.62 2.04 11.24
CA ARG A 152 6.85 2.78 10.95
C ARG A 152 6.93 3.04 9.44
N PRO A 153 6.85 4.30 8.98
CA PRO A 153 6.86 4.58 7.55
C PRO A 153 8.24 4.27 6.94
N MET A 154 8.21 3.64 5.77
CA MET A 154 9.35 3.56 4.86
C MET A 154 9.16 4.66 3.81
N TRP A 155 9.69 5.85 4.11
CA TRP A 155 9.40 7.10 3.37
C TRP A 155 9.52 6.96 1.85
N ALA A 156 10.55 6.28 1.35
CA ALA A 156 10.75 6.04 -0.08
C ALA A 156 9.58 5.24 -0.69
N GLY A 157 9.21 4.11 -0.09
CA GLY A 157 8.08 3.29 -0.56
C GLY A 157 6.75 4.03 -0.44
N MET A 158 6.57 4.79 0.64
CA MET A 158 5.35 5.60 0.84
C MET A 158 5.21 6.68 -0.23
N ALA A 159 6.27 7.46 -0.51
CA ALA A 159 6.23 8.50 -1.53
C ALA A 159 5.88 7.93 -2.92
N VAL A 160 6.52 6.83 -3.31
CA VAL A 160 6.26 6.18 -4.60
C VAL A 160 4.83 5.67 -4.68
N ASN A 161 4.32 4.97 -3.66
CA ASN A 161 2.96 4.44 -3.68
C ASN A 161 1.92 5.56 -3.74
N VAL A 162 2.11 6.66 -2.99
CA VAL A 162 1.19 7.80 -2.99
C VAL A 162 1.13 8.45 -4.37
N VAL A 163 2.27 8.69 -5.01
CA VAL A 163 2.33 9.25 -6.35
C VAL A 163 1.69 8.31 -7.37
N ALA A 164 2.04 7.02 -7.34
CA ALA A 164 1.51 6.02 -8.26
C ALA A 164 -0.02 5.89 -8.13
N ALA A 165 -0.54 5.79 -6.90
CA ALA A 165 -1.98 5.72 -6.65
C ALA A 165 -2.71 7.01 -7.08
N GLY A 166 -2.12 8.19 -6.81
CA GLY A 166 -2.68 9.47 -7.23
C GLY A 166 -2.74 9.62 -8.76
N VAL A 167 -1.68 9.23 -9.47
CA VAL A 167 -1.64 9.23 -10.95
C VAL A 167 -2.67 8.26 -11.52
N LEU A 168 -2.78 7.06 -10.94
CA LEU A 168 -3.75 6.05 -11.37
C LEU A 168 -5.19 6.57 -11.19
N ALA A 169 -5.51 7.15 -10.04
CA ALA A 169 -6.82 7.74 -9.77
C ALA A 169 -7.14 8.90 -10.73
N ALA A 170 -6.19 9.82 -10.95
CA ALA A 170 -6.36 10.93 -11.88
C ALA A 170 -6.61 10.44 -13.31
N THR A 171 -5.88 9.42 -13.74
CA THR A 171 -6.01 8.80 -15.07
C THR A 171 -7.36 8.10 -15.21
N ALA A 172 -7.77 7.32 -14.20
CA ALA A 172 -9.06 6.63 -14.20
C ALA A 172 -10.23 7.61 -14.34
N VAL A 173 -10.22 8.72 -13.59
CA VAL A 173 -11.27 9.75 -13.70
C VAL A 173 -11.31 10.39 -15.09
N ARG A 174 -10.14 10.68 -15.70
CA ARG A 174 -10.09 11.20 -17.08
C ARG A 174 -10.63 10.21 -18.10
N VAL A 175 -10.30 8.93 -17.97
CA VAL A 175 -10.78 7.88 -18.86
C VAL A 175 -12.30 7.73 -18.73
N VAL A 176 -12.82 7.61 -17.50
CA VAL A 176 -14.27 7.46 -17.25
C VAL A 176 -15.04 8.68 -17.77
N THR A 177 -14.55 9.89 -17.55
CA THR A 177 -15.21 11.11 -18.05
C THR A 177 -15.16 11.21 -19.58
N ALA A 178 -14.05 10.82 -20.22
CA ALA A 178 -13.95 10.77 -21.67
C ALA A 178 -14.92 9.73 -22.28
N ILE A 179 -15.02 8.54 -21.68
CA ILE A 179 -15.96 7.50 -22.09
C ILE A 179 -17.41 8.00 -21.95
N ALA A 180 -17.76 8.59 -20.81
CA ALA A 180 -19.09 9.13 -20.58
C ALA A 180 -19.46 10.21 -21.62
N GLN A 181 -18.54 11.12 -21.92
CA GLN A 181 -18.74 12.13 -22.96
C GLN A 181 -18.91 11.52 -24.36
N ALA A 182 -18.11 10.52 -24.70
CA ALA A 182 -18.24 9.80 -25.97
C ALA A 182 -19.59 9.09 -26.08
N MET A 183 -20.03 8.42 -25.02
CA MET A 183 -21.34 7.77 -24.95
C MET A 183 -22.49 8.76 -25.10
N VAL A 184 -22.45 9.90 -24.39
CA VAL A 184 -23.48 10.94 -24.52
C VAL A 184 -23.53 11.47 -25.95
N ARG A 185 -22.37 11.74 -26.57
CA ARG A 185 -22.30 12.21 -27.96
C ARG A 185 -22.87 11.17 -28.93
N TRP A 186 -22.57 9.90 -28.70
CA TRP A 186 -23.09 8.79 -29.51
C TRP A 186 -24.61 8.61 -29.37
N VAL A 187 -25.14 8.64 -28.14
CA VAL A 187 -26.59 8.57 -27.89
C VAL A 187 -27.31 9.75 -28.54
N ARG A 188 -26.76 10.96 -28.46
CA ARG A 188 -27.34 12.15 -29.10
C ARG A 188 -27.40 11.98 -30.62
N ARG A 189 -26.32 11.52 -31.25
CA ARG A 189 -26.30 11.23 -32.70
C ARG A 189 -27.33 10.18 -33.09
N ARG A 190 -27.43 9.08 -32.33
CA ARG A 190 -28.46 8.05 -32.57
C ARG A 190 -29.90 8.55 -32.45
N ARG A 191 -30.13 9.60 -31.66
CA ARG A 191 -31.44 10.26 -31.50
C ARG A 191 -31.67 11.41 -32.49
N GLY A 192 -30.82 11.57 -33.51
CA GLY A 192 -30.92 12.67 -34.46
C GLY A 192 -30.67 14.05 -33.83
N ARG A 193 -29.87 14.15 -32.76
CA ARG A 193 -29.53 15.39 -32.07
C ARG A 193 -28.03 15.70 -32.18
N CYS A 194 -27.70 16.98 -32.20
CA CYS A 194 -26.32 17.45 -32.27
C CYS A 194 -25.52 16.94 -31.04
N PRO A 195 -24.31 16.36 -31.23
CA PRO A 195 -23.50 15.86 -30.12
C PRO A 195 -23.06 16.97 -29.15
N GLY A 196 -22.91 18.22 -29.62
CA GLY A 196 -22.51 19.38 -28.82
C GLY A 196 -23.65 19.93 -27.96
N CYS A 197 -24.63 20.58 -28.58
CA CYS A 197 -25.72 21.28 -27.90
C CYS A 197 -27.02 20.48 -27.70
N ALA A 198 -27.13 19.25 -28.23
CA ALA A 198 -28.33 18.42 -28.20
C ALA A 198 -29.55 18.95 -28.97
N TYR A 199 -29.41 19.98 -29.82
CA TYR A 199 -30.47 20.45 -30.71
C TYR A 199 -30.77 19.41 -31.82
N PRO A 200 -32.03 19.24 -32.28
CA PRO A 200 -32.35 18.36 -33.40
C PRO A 200 -31.54 18.68 -34.65
N ILE A 201 -31.05 17.65 -35.34
CA ILE A 201 -30.27 17.79 -36.57
C ILE A 201 -31.23 18.03 -37.74
N GLY A 202 -31.08 19.19 -38.42
CA GLY A 202 -31.73 19.47 -39.71
C GLY A 202 -30.90 19.01 -40.90
N ALA A 203 -31.21 19.49 -42.11
CA ALA A 203 -30.51 19.10 -43.33
C ALA A 203 -29.09 19.72 -43.49
N SER A 204 -28.67 20.62 -42.60
CA SER A 204 -27.39 21.32 -42.70
C SER A 204 -26.21 20.45 -42.23
N ALA A 205 -25.06 20.55 -42.90
CA ALA A 205 -23.82 19.86 -42.52
C ALA A 205 -23.18 20.38 -41.22
N ARG A 206 -23.70 21.49 -40.66
CA ARG A 206 -23.29 22.08 -39.38
C ARG A 206 -24.52 22.35 -38.52
N CYS A 207 -24.37 22.25 -37.21
CA CYS A 207 -25.43 22.63 -36.27
C CYS A 207 -25.66 24.14 -36.31
N SER A 208 -26.91 24.58 -36.48
CA SER A 208 -27.28 26.00 -36.51
C SER A 208 -27.01 26.73 -35.19
N GLU A 209 -27.08 26.03 -34.06
CA GLU A 209 -26.90 26.62 -32.73
C GLU A 209 -25.42 26.72 -32.32
N CYS A 210 -24.70 25.59 -32.30
CA CYS A 210 -23.32 25.56 -31.77
C CYS A 210 -22.24 25.53 -32.85
N GLY A 211 -22.61 25.52 -34.14
CA GLY A 211 -21.67 25.49 -35.26
C GLY A 211 -20.89 24.19 -35.44
N GLU A 212 -21.10 23.18 -34.57
CA GLU A 212 -20.40 21.89 -34.62
C GLU A 212 -20.68 21.19 -35.96
N ALA A 213 -19.62 20.69 -36.60
CA ALA A 213 -19.75 19.93 -37.83
C ALA A 213 -20.47 18.60 -37.58
N LEU A 214 -21.55 18.37 -38.32
CA LEU A 214 -22.30 17.13 -38.27
C LEU A 214 -21.69 16.17 -39.29
N ARG A 215 -21.07 15.08 -38.81
CA ARG A 215 -20.67 14.00 -39.71
C ARG A 215 -21.92 13.20 -40.08
N PRO A 216 -22.19 12.96 -41.38
CA PRO A 216 -23.23 12.02 -41.78
C PRO A 216 -22.93 10.66 -41.15
N ALA A 217 -23.98 10.00 -40.67
CA ALA A 217 -23.90 8.70 -40.00
C ALA A 217 -23.52 7.59 -40.97
#